data_AF-A0A832ZL76-F1
#
_entry.id   AF-A0A832ZL76-F1
#
_cell.length_a   1.000
_cell.length_b   1.000
_cell.length_c   1.000
_cell.angle_alpha   90.00
_cell.angle_beta   90.00
_cell.angle_gamma   90.00
#
_symmetry.space_group_name_H-M   'P 1'
#
loop_
_entity.id
_entity.type
_entity.pdbx_description
1 polymer ?
#
loop_
_entity_poly.entity_id
_entity_poly.type
_entity_poly.pdbx_seq_one_letter_code
_entity_poly.pdbx_strand_id
1 'polypeptide(L)'
;MEYIRSTCRRLEGHHLFLILTSLFIVLTGVSYYTGTLVLLSALIFYISFVVGKRLYYILGLDEGDREIYKREYTFGLLLMNIGLLFLILDILWAGGIPLFDPTSKRFLSPLYTMLSRLLILGWAIVIASNLSLDKVRVVLYSLIFAAVVMLLGYRTGVVVLLTSTLFVLYYSNRIKNRELILFVLGIFLLLLLLSLIRLKVVGSEGIPLLSRMDLTMSVLDIIVHNFNGVFNGYLLYCAIYSYLGMAPGPRTVIANSLGIQGVTITPTIFGEVIGDFGILGVIPYFAILGISMGLLYKIAENSKGIYLGVYAVILSYLLVSIETAILDLDVIMYFILGFLLCIYAIVKKYRSC
;
A
#
# COMPACT_ATOMS: atom_id res chain seq x y z
N MET A 1 39.92 14.19 11.48
CA MET A 1 39.84 12.97 10.65
C MET A 1 38.68 12.08 11.12
N GLU A 2 37.45 12.63 11.20
CA GLU A 2 36.31 11.89 11.75
C GLU A 2 34.97 12.30 11.08
N TYR A 3 35.02 12.74 9.82
CA TYR A 3 33.85 13.19 9.06
C TYR A 3 33.51 12.30 7.86
N ILE A 4 34.18 11.14 7.74
CA ILE A 4 33.95 10.15 6.68
C ILE A 4 33.68 8.79 7.34
N ARG A 5 32.70 8.74 8.25
CA ARG A 5 31.97 7.49 8.48
C ARG A 5 30.83 7.50 7.47
N SER A 6 30.99 6.68 6.43
CA SER A 6 29.98 6.42 5.42
C SER A 6 28.64 6.10 6.09
N THR A 7 27.80 7.12 6.20
CA THR A 7 26.36 6.94 6.38
C THR A 7 25.89 6.28 5.11
N CYS A 8 25.83 4.96 5.11
CA CYS A 8 25.02 4.22 4.17
C CYS A 8 23.57 4.65 4.45
N ARG A 9 23.15 5.79 3.88
CA ARG A 9 21.83 6.38 4.08
C ARG A 9 20.81 5.30 3.77
N ARG A 10 19.93 5.04 4.74
CA ARG A 10 18.84 4.08 4.53
C ARG A 10 17.93 4.61 3.43
N LEU A 11 17.44 3.68 2.63
CA LEU A 11 16.48 4.00 1.59
C LEU A 11 15.12 4.24 2.27
N GLU A 12 14.80 5.52 2.46
CA GLU A 12 13.53 5.93 3.05
C GLU A 12 12.36 5.81 2.05
N GLY A 13 11.12 5.72 2.55
CA GLY A 13 9.92 5.51 1.73
C GLY A 13 9.70 6.58 0.66
N HIS A 14 10.02 7.85 0.94
CA HIS A 14 9.90 8.93 -0.02
C HIS A 14 10.87 8.83 -1.22
N HIS A 15 12.07 8.24 -1.03
CA HIS A 15 12.97 7.93 -2.15
C HIS A 15 12.39 6.82 -3.03
N LEU A 16 11.85 5.76 -2.41
CA LEU A 16 11.22 4.64 -3.13
C LEU A 16 10.02 5.09 -3.97
N PHE A 17 9.16 5.94 -3.40
CA PHE A 17 8.01 6.48 -4.10
C PHE A 17 8.43 7.31 -5.33
N LEU A 18 9.42 8.19 -5.18
CA LEU A 18 9.94 9.00 -6.30
C LEU A 18 10.59 8.12 -7.40
N ILE A 19 11.38 7.12 -7.01
CA ILE A 19 12.03 6.21 -7.97
C ILE A 19 11.00 5.41 -8.74
N LEU A 20 10.01 4.81 -8.05
CA LEU A 20 8.98 4.00 -8.71
C LEU A 20 8.07 4.84 -9.61
N THR A 21 7.67 6.03 -9.18
CA THR A 21 6.86 6.94 -10.01
C THR A 21 7.62 7.37 -11.26
N SER A 22 8.91 7.72 -11.12
CA SER A 22 9.78 8.06 -12.26
C SER A 22 9.92 6.89 -13.23
N LEU A 23 10.13 5.68 -12.70
CA LEU A 23 10.22 4.45 -13.50
C LEU A 23 8.91 4.15 -14.24
N PHE A 24 7.76 4.37 -13.60
CA PHE A 24 6.45 4.21 -14.24
C PHE A 24 6.26 5.15 -15.43
N ILE A 25 6.64 6.43 -15.29
CA ILE A 25 6.58 7.40 -16.39
C ILE A 25 7.51 7.01 -17.54
N VAL A 26 8.75 6.60 -17.25
CA VAL A 26 9.72 6.23 -18.30
C VAL A 26 9.29 4.98 -19.07
N LEU A 27 8.64 4.03 -18.38
CA LEU A 27 8.21 2.77 -18.99
C LEU A 27 6.88 2.85 -19.74
N THR A 28 6.16 3.98 -19.70
CA THR A 28 4.82 4.10 -20.27
C THR A 28 4.68 5.26 -21.26
N GLY A 29 3.79 5.11 -22.24
CA GLY A 29 3.55 6.09 -23.30
C GLY A 29 2.66 7.28 -22.91
N VAL A 30 2.88 7.89 -21.74
CA VAL A 30 2.04 8.98 -21.21
C VAL A 30 2.37 10.32 -21.85
N SER A 31 1.36 11.20 -21.98
CA SER A 31 1.59 12.58 -22.43
C SER A 31 2.58 13.33 -21.53
N TYR A 32 3.33 14.25 -22.12
CA TYR A 32 4.28 15.09 -21.37
C TYR A 32 3.60 15.86 -20.24
N TYR A 33 2.38 16.37 -20.47
CA TYR A 33 1.62 17.11 -19.48
C TYR A 33 1.33 16.26 -18.23
N THR A 34 0.73 15.08 -18.42
CA THR A 34 0.42 14.15 -17.33
C THR A 34 1.69 13.66 -16.63
N GLY A 35 2.76 13.37 -17.37
CA GLY A 35 4.06 12.99 -16.80
C GLY A 35 4.64 14.07 -15.87
N THR A 36 4.63 15.35 -16.30
CA THR A 36 5.10 16.45 -15.44
C THR A 36 4.27 16.62 -14.18
N LEU A 37 2.95 16.43 -14.26
CA LEU A 37 2.04 16.53 -13.13
C LEU A 37 2.31 15.42 -12.11
N VAL A 38 2.51 14.19 -12.56
CA VAL A 38 2.88 13.06 -11.69
C VAL A 38 4.20 13.31 -10.97
N LEU A 39 5.22 13.84 -11.68
CA LEU A 39 6.50 14.20 -11.06
C LEU A 39 6.34 15.33 -10.03
N LEU A 40 5.55 16.36 -10.34
CA LEU A 40 5.24 17.43 -9.39
C LEU A 40 4.56 16.89 -8.13
N SER A 41 3.60 15.98 -8.30
CA SER A 41 2.90 15.30 -7.20
C SER A 41 3.86 14.52 -6.31
N ALA A 42 4.78 13.76 -6.92
CA ALA A 42 5.82 13.02 -6.22
C ALA A 42 6.81 13.95 -5.49
N LEU A 43 7.12 15.12 -6.08
CA LEU A 43 7.97 16.13 -5.46
C LEU A 43 7.28 16.80 -4.26
N ILE A 44 5.99 17.11 -4.36
CA ILE A 44 5.19 17.63 -3.23
C ILE A 44 5.19 16.61 -2.08
N PHE A 45 4.92 15.33 -2.39
CA PHE A 45 4.99 14.26 -1.40
C PHE A 45 6.38 14.19 -0.74
N TYR A 46 7.44 14.26 -1.54
CA TYR A 46 8.82 14.21 -1.07
C TYR A 46 9.13 15.35 -0.08
N ILE A 47 8.82 16.59 -0.44
CA ILE A 47 9.05 17.76 0.42
C ILE A 47 8.24 17.63 1.72
N SER A 48 6.96 17.29 1.60
CA SER A 48 6.06 17.13 2.74
C SER A 48 6.47 15.99 3.68
N PHE A 49 7.05 14.91 3.16
CA PHE A 49 7.65 13.86 3.97
C PHE A 49 8.84 14.38 4.80
N VAL A 50 9.71 15.20 4.21
CA VAL A 50 10.82 15.83 4.94
C VAL A 50 10.28 16.79 6.01
N VAL A 51 9.21 17.54 5.72
CA VAL A 51 8.53 18.39 6.70
C VAL A 51 7.96 17.55 7.85
N GLY A 52 7.29 16.43 7.56
CA GLY A 52 6.78 15.49 8.58
C GLY A 52 7.87 14.95 9.50
N LYS A 53 9.05 14.62 8.95
CA LYS A 53 10.22 14.23 9.76
C LYS A 53 10.70 15.37 10.67
N ARG A 54 10.71 16.61 10.19
CA ARG A 54 11.11 17.77 11.01
C ARG A 54 10.09 18.05 12.11
N LEU A 55 8.80 17.87 11.80
CA LEU A 55 7.70 18.03 12.75
C LEU A 55 7.87 17.10 13.97
N TYR A 56 8.34 15.88 13.76
CA TYR A 56 8.66 14.94 14.83
C TYR A 56 9.61 15.53 15.90
N TYR A 57 10.71 16.15 15.45
CA TYR A 57 11.69 16.78 16.33
C TYR A 57 11.15 18.05 17.00
N ILE A 58 10.38 18.86 16.28
CA ILE A 58 9.74 20.07 16.81
C ILE A 58 8.75 19.72 17.94
N LEU A 59 8.04 18.60 17.80
CA LEU A 59 7.10 18.09 18.81
C LEU A 59 7.78 17.38 19.97
N GLY A 60 9.12 17.27 19.99
CA GLY A 60 9.88 16.67 21.10
C GLY A 60 9.54 15.19 21.32
N LEU A 61 9.15 14.47 20.28
CA LEU A 61 8.71 13.07 20.37
C LEU A 61 9.86 12.06 20.51
N ASP A 62 11.11 12.54 20.58
CA ASP A 62 12.33 11.72 20.75
C ASP A 62 12.37 10.97 22.09
N GLU A 63 11.71 11.50 23.11
CA GLU A 63 11.69 10.95 24.48
C GLU A 63 10.51 9.98 24.68
N GLY A 64 10.46 8.92 23.88
CA GLY A 64 9.42 7.90 23.95
C GLY A 64 9.92 6.63 24.64
N ASP A 65 9.26 6.23 25.73
CA ASP A 65 9.46 4.94 26.40
C ASP A 65 9.49 3.79 25.40
N ARG A 66 10.65 3.13 25.33
CA ARG A 66 10.77 1.80 24.74
C ARG A 66 10.15 0.84 25.74
N GLU A 67 9.18 0.05 25.28
CA GLU A 67 8.61 -1.15 25.91
C GLU A 67 7.12 -1.03 26.25
N ILE A 68 6.29 -1.69 25.42
CA ILE A 68 5.30 -2.72 25.80
C ILE A 68 5.02 -3.54 24.51
N TYR A 69 5.96 -4.37 24.07
CA TYR A 69 5.77 -5.19 22.86
C TYR A 69 4.78 -6.35 23.05
N LYS A 70 4.54 -6.78 24.29
CA LYS A 70 3.73 -7.97 24.58
C LYS A 70 2.25 -7.76 24.25
N ARG A 71 1.67 -6.60 24.59
CA ARG A 71 0.26 -6.28 24.26
C ARG A 71 0.10 -6.11 22.75
N GLU A 72 1.06 -5.46 22.12
CA GLU A 72 1.12 -5.24 20.68
C GLU A 72 1.20 -6.54 19.88
N TYR A 73 2.01 -7.49 20.35
CA TYR A 73 2.10 -8.82 19.79
C TYR A 73 0.77 -9.57 19.87
N THR A 74 0.11 -9.57 21.04
CA THR A 74 -1.22 -10.19 21.22
C THR A 74 -2.26 -9.54 20.31
N PHE A 75 -2.23 -8.22 20.16
CA PHE A 75 -3.11 -7.49 19.26
C PHE A 75 -2.88 -7.89 17.79
N GLY A 76 -1.62 -7.98 17.36
CA GLY A 76 -1.27 -8.45 16.02
C GLY A 76 -1.75 -9.89 15.75
N LEU A 77 -1.61 -10.79 16.72
CA LEU A 77 -2.11 -12.17 16.61
C LEU A 77 -3.64 -12.21 16.51
N LEU A 78 -4.35 -11.37 17.28
CA LEU A 78 -5.80 -11.26 17.21
C LEU A 78 -6.24 -10.82 15.80
N LEU A 79 -5.63 -9.77 15.25
CA LEU A 79 -5.92 -9.31 13.89
C LEU A 79 -5.63 -10.39 12.84
N MET A 80 -4.51 -11.11 13.00
CA MET A 80 -4.13 -12.19 12.10
C MET A 80 -5.17 -13.32 12.11
N ASN A 81 -5.65 -13.73 13.28
CA ASN A 81 -6.65 -14.78 13.41
C ASN A 81 -8.02 -14.36 12.87
N ILE A 82 -8.44 -13.11 13.10
CA ILE A 82 -9.66 -12.55 12.49
C ILE A 82 -9.53 -12.58 10.96
N GLY A 83 -8.39 -12.14 10.42
CA GLY A 83 -8.15 -12.17 8.98
C GLY A 83 -8.20 -13.58 8.39
N LEU A 84 -7.60 -14.56 9.06
CA LEU A 84 -7.68 -15.98 8.65
C LEU A 84 -9.11 -16.52 8.67
N LEU A 85 -9.87 -16.21 9.73
CA LEU A 85 -11.26 -16.65 9.87
C LEU A 85 -12.13 -16.08 8.74
N PHE A 86 -12.03 -14.79 8.46
CA PHE A 86 -12.80 -14.17 7.37
C PHE A 86 -12.35 -14.62 5.99
N LEU A 87 -11.07 -14.96 5.79
CA LEU A 87 -10.61 -15.56 4.54
C LEU A 87 -11.30 -16.90 4.27
N ILE A 88 -11.41 -17.76 5.29
CA ILE A 88 -12.10 -19.05 5.17
C ILE A 88 -13.59 -18.82 4.90
N LEU A 89 -14.23 -17.91 5.64
CA LEU A 89 -15.65 -17.58 5.43
C LEU A 89 -15.90 -17.03 4.02
N ASP A 90 -15.01 -16.22 3.46
CA ASP A 90 -15.16 -15.66 2.11
C ASP A 90 -15.05 -16.74 1.03
N ILE A 91 -14.14 -17.71 1.19
CA ILE A 91 -14.03 -18.87 0.29
C ILE A 91 -15.30 -19.75 0.38
N LEU A 92 -15.78 -20.01 1.59
CA LEU A 92 -17.02 -20.77 1.80
C LEU A 92 -18.24 -20.05 1.19
N TRP A 93 -18.29 -18.72 1.33
CA TRP A 93 -19.34 -17.89 0.76
C TRP A 93 -19.32 -17.90 -0.77
N ALA A 94 -18.14 -17.82 -1.38
CA ALA A 94 -17.98 -17.86 -2.83
C ALA A 94 -18.33 -19.23 -3.44
N GLY A 95 -18.41 -20.30 -2.63
CA GLY A 95 -18.73 -21.66 -3.08
C GLY A 95 -17.61 -22.36 -3.86
N GLY A 96 -16.41 -21.80 -3.89
CA GLY A 96 -15.26 -22.28 -4.64
C GLY A 96 -14.00 -21.48 -4.32
N ILE A 97 -12.83 -21.97 -4.79
CA ILE A 97 -11.55 -21.27 -4.59
C ILE A 97 -11.31 -20.33 -5.78
N PRO A 98 -11.36 -18.99 -5.60
CA PRO A 98 -11.23 -18.03 -6.69
C PRO A 98 -9.93 -18.11 -7.50
N LEU A 99 -8.87 -18.66 -6.91
CA LEU A 99 -7.60 -18.90 -7.60
C LEU A 99 -7.73 -19.91 -8.74
N PHE A 100 -8.53 -20.97 -8.55
CA PHE A 100 -8.69 -22.06 -9.52
C PHE A 100 -9.90 -21.86 -10.43
N ASP A 101 -10.93 -21.19 -9.93
CA ASP A 101 -12.11 -20.82 -10.70
C ASP A 101 -12.30 -19.29 -10.70
N PRO A 102 -11.97 -18.60 -11.81
CA PRO A 102 -12.16 -17.16 -11.94
C PRO A 102 -13.61 -16.70 -11.80
N THR A 103 -14.59 -17.58 -11.99
CA THR A 103 -16.02 -17.22 -11.87
C THR A 103 -16.44 -17.06 -10.41
N SER A 104 -15.95 -17.95 -9.53
CA SER A 104 -16.07 -17.85 -8.06
C SER A 104 -15.65 -16.47 -7.52
N LYS A 105 -14.71 -15.80 -8.18
CA LYS A 105 -14.22 -14.46 -7.78
C LYS A 105 -15.32 -13.40 -7.76
N ARG A 106 -16.36 -13.51 -8.59
CA ARG A 106 -17.48 -12.56 -8.65
C ARG A 106 -18.41 -12.67 -7.45
N PHE A 107 -18.38 -13.80 -6.74
CA PHE A 107 -19.26 -14.08 -5.61
C PHE A 107 -18.61 -13.76 -4.25
N LEU A 108 -17.35 -13.33 -4.25
CA LEU A 108 -16.66 -12.90 -3.03
C LEU A 108 -17.40 -11.72 -2.40
N SER A 109 -17.55 -11.76 -1.07
CA SER A 109 -18.14 -10.67 -0.33
C SER A 109 -17.10 -9.58 -0.12
N PRO A 110 -17.32 -8.33 -0.58
CA PRO A 110 -16.36 -7.24 -0.39
C PRO A 110 -16.00 -7.03 1.09
N LEU A 111 -16.98 -7.22 1.99
CA LEU A 111 -16.80 -7.07 3.43
C LEU A 111 -15.91 -8.18 4.01
N TYR A 112 -16.13 -9.45 3.62
CA TYR A 112 -15.29 -10.55 4.09
C TYR A 112 -13.89 -10.47 3.49
N THR A 113 -13.76 -10.10 2.22
CA THR A 113 -12.47 -9.83 1.60
C THR A 113 -11.73 -8.71 2.35
N MET A 114 -12.40 -7.62 2.71
CA MET A 114 -11.81 -6.53 3.50
C MET A 114 -11.29 -7.02 4.85
N LEU A 115 -12.11 -7.76 5.60
CA LEU A 115 -11.73 -8.28 6.90
C LEU A 115 -10.61 -9.33 6.79
N SER A 116 -10.57 -10.11 5.72
CA SER A 116 -9.49 -11.07 5.46
C SER A 116 -8.12 -10.39 5.34
N ARG A 117 -8.09 -9.15 4.81
CA ARG A 117 -6.85 -8.38 4.65
C ARG A 117 -6.27 -7.88 5.98
N LEU A 118 -7.02 -7.94 7.09
CA LEU A 118 -6.48 -7.73 8.43
C LEU A 118 -5.34 -8.72 8.76
N LEU A 119 -5.28 -9.86 8.07
CA LEU A 119 -4.15 -10.80 8.15
C LEU A 119 -2.82 -10.11 7.83
N ILE A 120 -2.80 -9.27 6.78
CA ILE A 120 -1.61 -8.55 6.32
C ILE A 120 -1.12 -7.61 7.44
N LEU A 121 -2.05 -6.83 8.00
CA LEU A 121 -1.74 -5.90 9.09
C LEU A 121 -1.30 -6.61 10.36
N GLY A 122 -2.05 -7.64 10.78
CA GLY A 122 -1.76 -8.43 11.97
C GLY A 122 -0.38 -9.08 11.88
N TRP A 123 -0.05 -9.69 10.75
CA TRP A 123 1.25 -10.31 10.53
C TRP A 123 2.41 -9.30 10.58
N ALA A 124 2.26 -8.13 9.96
CA ALA A 124 3.27 -7.07 10.02
C ALA A 124 3.52 -6.59 11.46
N ILE A 125 2.47 -6.41 12.27
CA ILE A 125 2.57 -6.03 13.68
C ILE A 125 3.25 -7.14 14.50
N VAL A 126 2.91 -8.41 14.25
CA VAL A 126 3.51 -9.57 14.93
C VAL A 126 5.03 -9.60 14.73
N ILE A 127 5.49 -9.43 13.48
CA ILE A 127 6.94 -9.40 13.18
C ILE A 127 7.61 -8.17 13.82
N ALA A 128 6.95 -7.01 13.74
CA ALA A 128 7.49 -5.76 14.27
C ALA A 128 7.59 -5.76 15.81
N SER A 129 6.69 -6.47 16.48
CA SER A 129 6.65 -6.58 17.95
C SER A 129 7.52 -7.73 18.48
N ASN A 130 7.72 -8.79 17.69
CA ASN A 130 8.54 -9.92 18.09
C ASN A 130 9.94 -9.86 17.44
N LEU A 131 10.85 -9.20 18.15
CA LEU A 131 12.23 -8.99 17.71
C LEU A 131 13.11 -10.26 17.71
N SER A 132 12.72 -11.31 18.43
CA SER A 132 13.51 -12.54 18.56
C SER A 132 13.25 -13.59 17.49
N LEU A 133 12.26 -13.40 16.60
CA LEU A 133 11.99 -14.34 15.51
C LEU A 133 13.12 -14.35 14.47
N ASP A 134 13.58 -15.55 14.12
CA ASP A 134 14.58 -15.73 13.06
C ASP A 134 14.08 -15.23 11.70
N LYS A 135 14.96 -14.53 10.96
CA LYS A 135 14.68 -14.01 9.62
C LYS A 135 14.13 -15.09 8.67
N VAL A 136 14.68 -16.31 8.72
CA VAL A 136 14.25 -17.44 7.87
C VAL A 136 12.82 -17.85 8.18
N ARG A 137 12.45 -17.93 9.47
CA ARG A 137 11.07 -18.26 9.87
C ARG A 137 10.08 -17.18 9.45
N VAL A 138 10.46 -15.90 9.60
CA VAL A 138 9.63 -14.78 9.14
C VAL A 138 9.37 -14.89 7.64
N VAL A 139 10.39 -15.13 6.83
CA VAL A 139 10.22 -15.28 5.37
C VAL A 139 9.38 -16.51 5.03
N LEU A 140 9.63 -17.65 5.68
CA LEU A 140 8.88 -18.89 5.44
C LEU A 140 7.39 -18.72 5.76
N TYR A 141 7.06 -18.18 6.94
CA TYR A 141 5.67 -17.92 7.31
C TYR A 141 5.02 -16.87 6.42
N SER A 142 5.76 -15.84 5.99
CA SER A 142 5.26 -14.85 5.03
C SER A 142 4.92 -15.49 3.68
N LEU A 143 5.71 -16.45 3.21
CA LEU A 143 5.41 -17.21 1.98
C LEU A 143 4.16 -18.10 2.14
N ILE A 144 3.99 -18.75 3.29
CA ILE A 144 2.79 -19.54 3.60
C ILE A 144 1.55 -18.63 3.62
N PHE A 145 1.61 -17.52 4.33
CA PHE A 145 0.50 -16.56 4.38
C PHE A 145 0.22 -15.91 3.03
N ALA A 146 1.26 -15.62 2.24
CA ALA A 146 1.11 -15.19 0.85
C ALA A 146 0.34 -16.23 0.02
N ALA A 147 0.66 -17.52 0.14
CA ALA A 147 -0.05 -18.58 -0.56
C ALA A 147 -1.52 -18.68 -0.11
N VAL A 148 -1.80 -18.53 1.19
CA VAL A 148 -3.17 -18.51 1.73
C VAL A 148 -3.97 -17.32 1.22
N VAL A 149 -3.41 -16.10 1.25
CA VAL A 149 -4.04 -14.90 0.70
C VAL A 149 -4.28 -15.02 -0.81
N MET A 150 -3.37 -15.70 -1.52
CA MET A 150 -3.48 -15.92 -2.96
C MET A 150 -4.68 -16.80 -3.34
N LEU A 151 -5.24 -17.59 -2.42
CA LEU A 151 -6.46 -18.39 -2.66
C LEU A 151 -7.65 -17.53 -3.09
N LEU A 152 -7.74 -16.28 -2.59
CA LEU A 152 -8.77 -15.31 -2.98
C LEU A 152 -8.58 -14.77 -4.42
N GLY A 153 -7.49 -15.13 -5.10
CA GLY A 153 -7.22 -14.71 -6.47
C GLY A 153 -6.85 -13.23 -6.62
N TYR A 154 -6.43 -12.56 -5.54
CA TYR A 154 -5.95 -11.17 -5.55
C TYR A 154 -4.42 -11.10 -5.42
N ARG A 155 -3.76 -10.54 -6.44
CA ARG A 155 -2.29 -10.38 -6.46
C ARG A 155 -1.81 -9.28 -5.52
N THR A 156 -2.55 -8.18 -5.44
CA THR A 156 -2.19 -7.00 -4.65
C THR A 156 -1.98 -7.35 -3.18
N GLY A 157 -2.88 -8.14 -2.57
CA GLY A 157 -2.73 -8.57 -1.18
C GLY A 157 -1.45 -9.36 -0.92
N VAL A 158 -1.04 -10.23 -1.87
CA VAL A 158 0.22 -10.98 -1.81
C VAL A 158 1.43 -10.05 -1.87
N VAL A 159 1.44 -9.11 -2.83
CA VAL A 159 2.53 -8.15 -2.99
C VAL A 159 2.67 -7.27 -1.76
N VAL A 160 1.55 -6.80 -1.20
CA VAL A 160 1.56 -5.96 0.01
C VAL A 160 2.04 -6.75 1.22
N LEU A 161 1.62 -8.02 1.39
CA LEU A 161 2.12 -8.86 2.48
C LEU A 161 3.63 -9.06 2.38
N LEU A 162 4.14 -9.45 1.21
CA LEU A 162 5.56 -9.68 1.02
C LEU A 162 6.38 -8.39 1.17
N THR A 163 5.96 -7.29 0.56
CA THR A 163 6.67 -6.01 0.67
C THR A 163 6.63 -5.45 2.10
N SER A 164 5.52 -5.58 2.81
CA SER A 164 5.40 -5.05 4.18
C SER A 164 6.28 -5.84 5.14
N THR A 165 6.34 -7.17 4.99
CA THR A 165 7.27 -8.01 5.77
C THR A 165 8.73 -7.62 5.51
N LEU A 166 9.10 -7.32 4.26
CA LEU A 166 10.44 -6.81 3.93
C LEU A 166 10.71 -5.46 4.57
N PHE A 167 9.77 -4.53 4.56
CA PHE A 167 9.93 -3.23 5.21
C PHE A 167 10.06 -3.36 6.73
N VAL A 168 9.26 -4.21 7.38
CA VAL A 168 9.42 -4.48 8.81
C VAL A 168 10.83 -5.01 9.10
N LEU A 169 11.33 -5.97 8.32
CA LEU A 169 12.68 -6.52 8.50
C LEU A 169 13.79 -5.48 8.23
N TYR A 170 13.60 -4.63 7.22
CA TYR A 170 14.53 -3.58 6.84
C TYR A 170 14.66 -2.50 7.92
N TYR A 171 13.52 -1.93 8.35
CA TYR A 171 13.49 -0.88 9.36
C TYR A 171 13.71 -1.41 10.79
N SER A 172 13.53 -2.72 11.02
CA SER A 172 13.99 -3.39 12.25
C SER A 172 15.49 -3.69 12.30
N ASN A 173 16.27 -3.32 11.27
CA ASN A 173 17.71 -3.57 11.14
C ASN A 173 18.11 -5.05 10.98
N ARG A 174 17.19 -5.92 10.56
CA ARG A 174 17.48 -7.36 10.36
C ARG A 174 18.05 -7.66 8.97
N ILE A 175 17.92 -6.73 8.04
CA ILE A 175 18.29 -6.89 6.63
C ILE A 175 19.11 -5.68 6.17
N LYS A 176 20.17 -5.94 5.38
CA LYS A 176 21.01 -4.89 4.76
C LYS A 176 20.44 -4.43 3.41
N ASN A 177 20.82 -3.24 2.94
CA ASN A 177 20.39 -2.70 1.63
C ASN A 177 20.56 -3.71 0.46
N ARG A 178 21.67 -4.47 0.43
CA ARG A 178 21.92 -5.49 -0.61
C ARG A 178 20.87 -6.59 -0.62
N GLU A 179 20.48 -7.06 0.56
CA GLU A 179 19.49 -8.11 0.71
C GLU A 179 18.09 -7.59 0.36
N LEU A 180 17.78 -6.32 0.68
CA LEU A 180 16.53 -5.69 0.25
C LEU A 180 16.40 -5.70 -1.28
N ILE A 181 17.45 -5.31 -2.01
CA ILE A 181 17.44 -5.34 -3.49
C ILE A 181 17.23 -6.77 -4.01
N LEU A 182 17.91 -7.77 -3.43
CA LEU A 182 17.73 -9.18 -3.80
C LEU A 182 16.29 -9.66 -3.55
N PHE A 183 15.69 -9.31 -2.43
CA PHE A 183 14.31 -9.70 -2.12
C PHE A 183 13.29 -9.01 -3.04
N VAL A 184 13.47 -7.71 -3.33
CA VAL A 184 12.63 -6.98 -4.29
C VAL A 184 12.73 -7.62 -5.68
N LEU A 185 13.95 -7.97 -6.11
CA LEU A 185 14.18 -8.66 -7.38
C LEU A 185 13.55 -10.07 -7.37
N GLY A 186 13.58 -10.78 -6.24
CA GLY A 186 12.90 -12.05 -6.05
C GLY A 186 11.38 -11.94 -6.17
N ILE A 187 10.76 -10.94 -5.54
CA ILE A 187 9.32 -10.67 -5.67
C ILE A 187 8.97 -10.35 -7.13
N PHE A 188 9.77 -9.50 -7.78
CA PHE A 188 9.57 -9.14 -9.18
C PHE A 188 9.63 -10.37 -10.11
N LEU A 189 10.65 -11.22 -9.95
CA LEU A 189 10.77 -12.48 -10.69
C LEU A 189 9.58 -13.42 -10.45
N LEU A 190 9.12 -13.53 -9.20
CA LEU A 190 7.96 -14.36 -8.85
C LEU A 190 6.69 -13.86 -9.54
N LEU A 191 6.47 -12.54 -9.56
CA LEU A 191 5.33 -11.94 -10.26
C LEU A 191 5.42 -12.11 -11.78
N LEU A 192 6.62 -11.95 -12.34
CA LEU A 192 6.87 -12.14 -13.77
C LEU A 192 6.59 -13.61 -14.16
N LEU A 193 7.07 -14.57 -13.37
CA LEU A 193 6.84 -16.00 -13.58
C LEU A 193 5.34 -16.34 -13.51
N LEU A 194 4.62 -15.85 -12.50
CA LEU A 194 3.16 -16.00 -12.42
C LEU A 194 2.44 -15.39 -13.63
N SER A 195 2.93 -14.24 -14.12
CA SER A 195 2.39 -13.56 -15.29
C SER A 195 2.58 -14.38 -16.58
N LEU A 196 3.76 -14.99 -16.76
CA LEU A 196 4.07 -15.84 -17.92
C LEU A 196 3.28 -17.15 -17.92
N ILE A 197 3.10 -17.78 -16.75
CA ILE A 197 2.28 -18.98 -16.61
C ILE A 197 0.85 -18.67 -17.06
N ARG A 198 0.29 -17.53 -16.61
CA ARG A 198 -1.06 -17.13 -17.02
C ARG A 198 -1.18 -16.88 -18.52
N LEU A 199 -0.15 -16.30 -19.15
CA LEU A 199 -0.15 -16.08 -20.59
C LEU A 199 -0.27 -17.40 -21.36
N LYS A 200 0.46 -18.44 -20.93
CA LYS A 200 0.38 -19.79 -21.53
C LYS A 200 -0.94 -20.51 -21.27
N VAL A 201 -1.56 -20.28 -20.12
CA VAL A 201 -2.80 -20.97 -19.71
C VAL A 201 -4.06 -20.28 -20.26
N VAL A 202 -4.06 -18.95 -20.38
CA VAL A 202 -5.26 -18.15 -20.70
C VAL A 202 -5.21 -17.55 -22.12
N GLY A 203 -4.07 -17.60 -22.82
CA GLY A 203 -3.97 -17.13 -24.21
C GLY A 203 -4.07 -15.61 -24.37
N SER A 204 -3.56 -14.84 -23.41
CA SER A 204 -3.51 -13.37 -23.49
C SER A 204 -2.34 -12.92 -24.37
N GLU A 205 -2.57 -12.04 -25.34
CA GLU A 205 -1.50 -11.42 -26.14
C GLU A 205 -0.74 -10.35 -25.32
N GLY A 206 0.60 -10.29 -25.46
CA GLY A 206 1.50 -9.26 -24.88
C GLY A 206 2.22 -9.61 -23.56
N ILE A 207 3.27 -8.86 -23.18
CA ILE A 207 3.93 -8.97 -21.86
C ILE A 207 2.93 -8.42 -20.80
N PRO A 208 2.31 -9.24 -19.93
CA PRO A 208 1.12 -8.81 -19.20
C PRO A 208 1.35 -7.77 -18.09
N LEU A 209 2.61 -7.47 -17.77
CA LEU A 209 2.97 -6.42 -16.80
C LEU A 209 3.03 -5.04 -17.47
N LEU A 210 3.73 -4.91 -18.60
CA LEU A 210 3.86 -3.63 -19.31
C LEU A 210 2.52 -3.17 -19.87
N SER A 211 1.74 -4.08 -20.47
CA SER A 211 0.41 -3.75 -20.99
C SER A 211 -0.55 -3.27 -19.90
N ARG A 212 -0.36 -3.71 -18.66
CA ARG A 212 -1.12 -3.21 -17.50
C ARG A 212 -0.69 -1.83 -17.07
N MET A 213 0.62 -1.59 -17.00
CA MET A 213 1.16 -0.27 -16.67
C MET A 213 0.73 0.77 -17.71
N ASP A 214 0.75 0.42 -19.00
CA ASP A 214 0.28 1.29 -20.09
C ASP A 214 -1.24 1.55 -20.00
N LEU A 215 -2.03 0.53 -19.66
CA LEU A 215 -3.48 0.71 -19.48
C LEU A 215 -3.80 1.65 -18.31
N THR A 216 -3.15 1.50 -17.15
CA THR A 216 -3.43 2.36 -15.99
C THR A 216 -2.97 3.80 -16.24
N MET A 217 -1.85 3.95 -16.93
CA MET A 217 -1.29 5.26 -17.27
C MET A 217 -2.05 5.98 -18.40
N SER A 218 -2.57 5.26 -19.39
CA SER A 218 -3.48 5.85 -20.39
C SER A 218 -4.81 6.28 -19.77
N VAL A 219 -5.35 5.52 -18.82
CA VAL A 219 -6.53 5.92 -18.03
C VAL A 219 -6.24 7.18 -17.22
N LEU A 220 -5.08 7.27 -16.59
CA LEU A 220 -4.65 8.51 -15.92
C LEU A 220 -4.64 9.69 -16.90
N ASP A 221 -4.06 9.52 -18.09
CA ASP A 221 -3.97 10.57 -19.10
C ASP A 221 -5.36 11.07 -19.53
N ILE A 222 -6.31 10.15 -19.73
CA ILE A 222 -7.71 10.50 -20.03
C ILE A 222 -8.35 11.26 -18.86
N ILE A 223 -8.12 10.84 -17.61
CA ILE A 223 -8.68 11.53 -16.44
C ILE A 223 -8.14 12.95 -16.34
N VAL A 224 -6.84 13.14 -16.55
CA VAL A 224 -6.20 14.47 -16.48
C VAL A 224 -6.78 15.44 -17.51
N HIS A 225 -7.04 14.98 -18.74
CA HIS A 225 -7.53 15.85 -19.81
C HIS A 225 -9.05 16.05 -19.80
N ASN A 226 -9.82 15.00 -19.47
CA ASN A 226 -11.27 14.99 -19.69
C ASN A 226 -12.09 14.96 -18.40
N PHE A 227 -11.51 14.52 -17.27
CA PHE A 227 -12.25 14.30 -16.01
C PHE A 227 -11.65 15.04 -14.80
N ASN A 228 -10.85 16.08 -15.05
CA ASN A 228 -10.23 16.91 -14.01
C ASN A 228 -11.28 17.56 -13.10
N GLY A 229 -11.39 17.09 -11.86
CA GLY A 229 -12.33 17.59 -10.85
C GLY A 229 -13.80 17.29 -11.15
N VAL A 230 -14.09 16.39 -12.09
CA VAL A 230 -15.48 16.09 -12.51
C VAL A 230 -16.22 15.29 -11.45
N PHE A 231 -15.52 14.44 -10.70
CA PHE A 231 -16.14 13.54 -9.74
C PHE A 231 -16.46 14.20 -8.38
N ASN A 232 -15.88 15.35 -8.05
CA ASN A 232 -16.20 16.14 -6.84
C ASN A 232 -16.22 15.31 -5.52
N GLY A 233 -15.29 14.36 -5.36
CA GLY A 233 -15.22 13.48 -4.19
C GLY A 233 -16.12 12.24 -4.26
N TYR A 234 -16.80 12.01 -5.39
CA TYR A 234 -17.67 10.86 -5.58
C TYR A 234 -16.89 9.53 -5.63
N LEU A 235 -15.65 9.50 -6.11
CA LEU A 235 -14.85 8.27 -6.11
C LEU A 235 -14.50 7.85 -4.68
N LEU A 236 -14.10 8.80 -3.83
CA LEU A 236 -13.88 8.57 -2.40
C LEU A 236 -15.18 8.13 -1.70
N TYR A 237 -16.31 8.77 -2.01
CA TYR A 237 -17.62 8.34 -1.51
C TYR A 237 -17.92 6.89 -1.92
N CYS A 238 -17.75 6.55 -3.19
CA CYS A 238 -17.93 5.20 -3.70
C CYS A 238 -17.00 4.20 -3.03
N ALA A 239 -15.73 4.55 -2.78
CA ALA A 239 -14.77 3.68 -2.10
C ALA A 239 -15.25 3.25 -0.70
N ILE A 240 -15.97 4.12 0.02
CA ILE A 240 -16.52 3.83 1.34
C ILE A 240 -17.86 3.09 1.23
N TYR A 241 -18.81 3.66 0.49
CA TYR A 241 -20.19 3.19 0.47
C TYR A 241 -20.40 1.93 -0.40
N SER A 242 -19.46 1.57 -1.27
CA SER A 242 -19.57 0.33 -2.05
C SER A 242 -19.53 -0.92 -1.19
N TYR A 243 -18.82 -0.88 -0.06
CA TYR A 243 -18.74 -2.01 0.88
C TYR A 243 -20.02 -2.21 1.67
N LEU A 244 -20.87 -1.17 1.76
CA LEU A 244 -22.20 -1.22 2.36
C LEU A 244 -23.29 -1.58 1.33
N GLY A 245 -22.92 -1.81 0.07
CA GLY A 245 -23.86 -2.05 -1.03
C GLY A 245 -24.66 -0.82 -1.46
N MET A 246 -24.25 0.37 -1.02
CA MET A 246 -24.97 1.63 -1.26
C MET A 246 -24.48 2.39 -2.50
N ALA A 247 -23.33 2.01 -3.06
CA ALA A 247 -22.74 2.65 -4.23
C ALA A 247 -22.01 1.63 -5.12
N PRO A 248 -21.87 1.89 -6.43
CA PRO A 248 -20.96 1.10 -7.27
C PRO A 248 -19.51 1.29 -6.81
N GLY A 249 -18.69 0.26 -7.01
CA GLY A 249 -17.26 0.36 -6.72
C GLY A 249 -16.59 1.46 -7.55
N PRO A 250 -15.62 2.21 -7.00
CA PRO A 250 -15.03 3.37 -7.66
C PRO A 250 -14.35 3.04 -8.99
N ARG A 251 -13.74 1.85 -9.12
CA ARG A 251 -13.16 1.36 -10.39
C ARG A 251 -14.21 1.10 -11.47
N THR A 252 -15.44 0.77 -11.07
CA THR A 252 -16.57 0.59 -11.98
C THR A 252 -17.11 1.95 -12.41
N VAL A 253 -17.15 2.94 -11.50
CA VAL A 253 -17.55 4.31 -11.83
C VAL A 253 -16.64 4.89 -12.92
N ILE A 254 -15.32 4.77 -12.74
CA ILE A 254 -14.35 5.26 -13.74
C ILE A 254 -14.52 4.53 -15.07
N ALA A 255 -14.69 3.20 -15.06
CA ALA A 255 -14.93 2.44 -16.29
C ALA A 255 -16.19 2.90 -17.04
N ASN A 256 -17.28 3.10 -16.30
CA ASN A 256 -18.55 3.58 -16.86
C ASN A 256 -18.41 5.01 -17.41
N SER A 257 -17.65 5.89 -16.75
CA SER A 257 -17.35 7.24 -17.23
C SER A 257 -16.52 7.23 -18.52
N LEU A 258 -15.71 6.21 -18.74
CA LEU A 258 -14.98 5.97 -20.00
C LEU A 258 -15.84 5.28 -21.07
N GLY A 259 -17.12 5.02 -20.80
CA GLY A 259 -18.05 4.37 -21.73
C GLY A 259 -17.91 2.85 -21.79
N ILE A 260 -17.15 2.22 -20.90
CA ILE A 260 -16.91 0.77 -20.90
C ILE A 260 -17.71 0.13 -19.76
N GLN A 261 -18.85 -0.45 -20.13
CA GLN A 261 -19.77 -1.08 -19.16
C GLN A 261 -19.32 -2.51 -18.81
N GLY A 262 -19.64 -2.92 -17.58
CA GLY A 262 -19.42 -4.31 -17.12
C GLY A 262 -17.96 -4.67 -16.81
N VAL A 263 -17.05 -3.70 -16.85
CA VAL A 263 -15.63 -3.89 -16.49
C VAL A 263 -15.24 -2.99 -15.33
N THR A 264 -14.09 -3.30 -14.72
CA THR A 264 -13.47 -2.43 -13.71
C THR A 264 -12.15 -1.94 -14.26
N ILE A 265 -11.91 -0.63 -14.17
CA ILE A 265 -10.68 0.00 -14.61
C ILE A 265 -10.02 0.66 -13.41
N THR A 266 -8.75 0.33 -13.21
CA THR A 266 -7.93 0.86 -12.12
C THR A 266 -7.28 2.17 -12.56
N PRO A 267 -7.56 3.31 -11.92
CA PRO A 267 -6.73 4.49 -12.05
C PRO A 267 -5.43 4.30 -11.23
N THR A 268 -4.50 5.25 -11.40
CA THR A 268 -3.37 5.44 -10.48
C THR A 268 -3.80 6.27 -9.27
N ILE A 269 -2.98 6.30 -8.20
CA ILE A 269 -3.21 7.21 -7.05
C ILE A 269 -3.37 8.67 -7.47
N PHE A 270 -2.69 9.10 -8.54
CA PHE A 270 -2.81 10.44 -9.09
C PHE A 270 -4.15 10.65 -9.78
N GLY A 271 -4.61 9.65 -10.54
CA GLY A 271 -5.86 9.73 -11.30
C GLY A 271 -7.08 9.80 -10.41
N GLU A 272 -7.08 9.08 -9.29
CA GLU A 272 -8.12 9.18 -8.27
C GLU A 272 -8.25 10.61 -7.74
N VAL A 273 -7.14 11.20 -7.29
CA VAL A 273 -7.12 12.55 -6.70
C VAL A 273 -7.50 13.62 -7.71
N ILE A 274 -6.98 13.53 -8.93
CA ILE A 274 -7.27 14.50 -9.99
C ILE A 274 -8.71 14.35 -10.47
N GLY A 275 -9.25 13.13 -10.52
CA GLY A 275 -10.64 12.91 -10.85
C GLY A 275 -11.59 13.55 -9.83
N ASP A 276 -11.34 13.32 -8.54
CA ASP A 276 -12.21 13.81 -7.46
C ASP A 276 -12.05 15.29 -7.14
N PHE A 277 -10.81 15.79 -7.05
CA PHE A 277 -10.50 17.12 -6.51
C PHE A 277 -9.82 18.04 -7.52
N GLY A 278 -9.60 17.54 -8.73
CA GLY A 278 -8.87 18.25 -9.77
C GLY A 278 -7.37 18.35 -9.52
N ILE A 279 -6.68 18.97 -10.47
CA ILE A 279 -5.21 19.15 -10.42
C ILE A 279 -4.77 19.92 -9.16
N LEU A 280 -5.57 20.90 -8.71
CA LEU A 280 -5.26 21.65 -7.48
C LEU A 280 -5.36 20.78 -6.23
N GLY A 281 -6.22 19.76 -6.22
CA GLY A 281 -6.39 18.81 -5.11
C GLY A 281 -5.16 17.94 -4.85
N VAL A 282 -4.27 17.80 -5.84
CA VAL A 282 -2.99 17.10 -5.70
C VAL A 282 -2.14 17.69 -4.58
N ILE A 283 -2.10 19.02 -4.46
CA ILE A 283 -1.25 19.71 -3.49
C ILE A 283 -1.63 19.33 -2.05
N PRO A 284 -2.86 19.58 -1.56
CA PRO A 284 -3.23 19.24 -0.19
C PRO A 284 -3.19 17.73 0.04
N TYR A 285 -3.58 16.91 -0.93
CA TYR A 285 -3.60 15.45 -0.78
C TYR A 285 -2.20 14.88 -0.52
N PHE A 286 -1.26 15.12 -1.43
CA PHE A 286 0.11 14.61 -1.29
C PHE A 286 0.88 15.33 -0.18
N ALA A 287 0.50 16.55 0.19
CA ALA A 287 1.08 17.24 1.34
C ALA A 287 0.69 16.58 2.67
N ILE A 288 -0.60 16.34 2.90
CA ILE A 288 -1.09 15.67 4.13
C ILE A 288 -0.54 14.25 4.19
N LEU A 289 -0.59 13.52 3.07
CA LEU A 289 -0.09 12.16 2.98
C LEU A 289 1.44 12.11 3.19
N GLY A 290 2.19 13.09 2.67
CA GLY A 290 3.62 13.25 2.91
C GLY A 290 3.95 13.51 4.39
N ILE A 291 3.31 14.52 5.00
CA ILE A 291 3.56 14.90 6.40
C ILE A 291 3.25 13.74 7.34
N SER A 292 2.09 13.09 7.17
CA SER A 292 1.69 11.95 7.99
C SER A 292 2.65 10.77 7.87
N MET A 293 3.08 10.43 6.65
CA MET A 293 4.05 9.36 6.42
C MET A 293 5.44 9.69 6.99
N GLY A 294 5.89 10.94 6.87
CA GLY A 294 7.17 11.41 7.40
C GLY A 294 7.23 11.38 8.92
N LEU A 295 6.12 11.79 9.57
CA LEU A 295 5.98 11.74 11.02
C LEU A 295 5.91 10.28 11.51
N LEU A 296 5.06 9.45 10.89
CA LEU A 296 4.90 8.05 11.24
C LEU A 296 6.20 7.26 11.06
N TYR A 297 6.99 7.55 10.02
CA TYR A 297 8.31 6.95 9.81
C TYR A 297 9.23 7.15 11.02
N LYS A 298 9.31 8.38 11.55
CA LYS A 298 10.18 8.69 12.69
C LYS A 298 9.68 8.05 13.99
N ILE A 299 8.36 8.06 14.21
CA ILE A 299 7.75 7.34 15.34
C ILE A 299 8.04 5.84 15.24
N ALA A 300 7.88 5.24 14.05
CA ALA A 300 8.14 3.83 13.81
C ALA A 300 9.61 3.43 14.01
N GLU A 301 10.56 4.32 13.64
CA GLU A 301 11.99 4.11 13.84
C GLU A 301 12.35 4.05 15.34
N ASN A 302 11.71 4.88 16.16
CA ASN A 302 12.03 5.02 17.58
C ASN A 302 11.25 4.06 18.48
N SER A 303 9.93 3.91 18.29
CA SER A 303 9.05 3.10 19.16
C SER A 303 8.88 1.65 18.69
N LYS A 304 9.10 1.35 17.41
CA LYS A 304 8.90 0.03 16.79
C LYS A 304 7.49 -0.55 17.06
N GLY A 305 7.32 -1.87 17.01
CA GLY A 305 6.07 -2.53 17.39
C GLY A 305 4.91 -2.21 16.45
N ILE A 306 3.74 -1.83 17.00
CA ILE A 306 2.56 -1.47 16.18
C ILE A 306 2.89 -0.36 15.18
N TYR A 307 3.62 0.69 15.60
CA TYR A 307 3.96 1.81 14.72
C TYR A 307 4.74 1.34 13.49
N LEU A 308 5.70 0.44 13.69
CA LEU A 308 6.49 -0.11 12.59
C LEU A 308 5.69 -1.07 11.71
N GLY A 309 4.84 -1.92 12.29
CA GLY A 309 3.96 -2.81 11.53
C GLY A 309 2.99 -2.03 10.64
N VAL A 310 2.33 -1.02 11.20
CA VAL A 310 1.38 -0.15 10.48
C VAL A 310 2.11 0.68 9.42
N TYR A 311 3.24 1.30 9.76
CA TYR A 311 4.04 2.06 8.79
C TYR A 311 4.47 1.21 7.59
N ALA A 312 4.94 -0.02 7.83
CA ALA A 312 5.37 -0.92 6.77
C ALA A 312 4.22 -1.29 5.82
N VAL A 313 3.02 -1.53 6.36
CA VAL A 313 1.83 -1.85 5.55
C VAL A 313 1.37 -0.64 4.74
N ILE A 314 1.30 0.54 5.35
CA ILE A 314 0.92 1.78 4.65
C ILE A 314 1.94 2.10 3.55
N LEU A 315 3.24 1.97 3.83
CA LEU A 315 4.29 2.18 2.83
C LEU A 315 4.15 1.19 1.67
N SER A 316 3.88 -0.08 1.95
CA SER A 316 3.62 -1.07 0.91
C SER A 316 2.43 -0.72 0.04
N TYR A 317 1.29 -0.35 0.64
CA TYR A 317 0.13 0.08 -0.12
C TYR A 317 0.41 1.35 -0.92
N LEU A 318 1.10 2.34 -0.35
CA LEU A 318 1.50 3.56 -1.05
C LEU A 318 2.26 3.26 -2.36
N LEU A 319 3.26 2.37 -2.30
CA LEU A 319 4.07 2.03 -3.47
C LEU A 319 3.26 1.24 -4.50
N VAL A 320 2.37 0.34 -4.06
CA VAL A 320 1.50 -0.45 -4.95
C VAL A 320 0.41 0.42 -5.58
N SER A 321 -0.09 1.42 -4.87
CA SER A 321 -1.13 2.35 -5.33
C SER A 321 -0.69 3.26 -6.48
N ILE A 322 0.62 3.34 -6.77
CA ILE A 322 1.11 3.95 -8.03
C ILE A 322 0.43 3.28 -9.24
N GLU A 323 0.25 1.95 -9.20
CA GLU A 323 -0.44 1.19 -10.26
C GLU A 323 -1.96 1.06 -9.99
N THR A 324 -2.37 0.81 -8.73
CA THR A 324 -3.73 0.33 -8.43
C THR A 324 -4.65 1.32 -7.68
N ALA A 325 -4.20 2.56 -7.47
CA ALA A 325 -4.86 3.61 -6.67
C ALA A 325 -5.17 3.21 -5.21
N ILE A 326 -5.75 4.13 -4.41
CA ILE A 326 -6.16 3.91 -3.01
C ILE A 326 -7.69 3.85 -2.94
N LEU A 327 -8.26 2.91 -3.68
CA LEU A 327 -9.72 2.82 -3.87
C LEU A 327 -10.42 1.76 -3.01
N ASP A 328 -9.65 0.95 -2.28
CA ASP A 328 -10.19 -0.10 -1.44
C ASP A 328 -10.32 0.42 0.01
N LEU A 329 -11.48 0.19 0.66
CA LEU A 329 -11.80 0.72 1.99
C LEU A 329 -10.79 0.29 3.06
N ASP A 330 -10.27 -0.95 3.00
CA ASP A 330 -9.25 -1.43 3.93
C ASP A 330 -7.98 -0.57 3.87
N VAL A 331 -7.59 -0.13 2.68
CA VAL A 331 -6.39 0.71 2.50
C VAL A 331 -6.61 2.08 3.13
N ILE A 332 -7.77 2.70 2.88
CA ILE A 332 -8.18 3.96 3.50
C ILE A 332 -8.15 3.82 5.04
N MET A 333 -8.69 2.72 5.57
CA MET A 333 -8.69 2.44 7.01
C MET A 333 -7.27 2.30 7.58
N TYR A 334 -6.32 1.72 6.84
CA TYR A 334 -4.92 1.64 7.26
C TYR A 334 -4.26 3.02 7.31
N PHE A 335 -4.50 3.89 6.32
CA PHE A 335 -4.00 5.28 6.36
C PHE A 335 -4.59 6.06 7.54
N ILE A 336 -5.90 5.92 7.80
CA ILE A 336 -6.56 6.51 8.96
C ILE A 336 -5.93 6.00 10.26
N LEU A 337 -5.69 4.68 10.37
CA LEU A 337 -5.04 4.09 11.54
C LEU A 337 -3.63 4.67 11.75
N GLY A 338 -2.83 4.81 10.69
CA GLY A 338 -1.51 5.44 10.76
C GLY A 338 -1.56 6.89 11.23
N PHE A 339 -2.54 7.66 10.75
CA PHE A 339 -2.76 9.03 11.18
C PHE A 339 -3.20 9.11 12.65
N LEU A 340 -4.11 8.25 13.08
CA LEU A 340 -4.54 8.16 14.48
C LEU A 340 -3.39 7.77 15.42
N LEU A 341 -2.48 6.89 14.98
CA LEU A 341 -1.28 6.56 15.75
C LEU A 341 -0.34 7.75 15.90
N CYS A 342 -0.22 8.60 14.87
CA CYS A 342 0.53 9.85 14.99
C CYS A 342 -0.10 10.77 16.04
N ILE A 343 -1.41 10.98 16.00
CA ILE A 343 -2.14 11.79 16.99
C ILE A 343 -1.97 11.19 18.39
N TYR A 344 -2.11 9.88 18.53
CA TYR A 344 -1.96 9.19 19.80
C TYR A 344 -0.55 9.39 20.39
N ALA A 345 0.51 9.30 19.58
CA ALA A 345 1.87 9.56 20.02
C ALA A 345 2.04 11.01 20.53
N ILE A 346 1.46 11.97 19.81
CA ILE A 346 1.47 13.40 20.20
C ILE A 346 0.74 13.59 21.54
N VAL A 347 -0.50 13.10 21.65
CA VAL A 347 -1.32 13.23 22.87
C VAL A 347 -0.67 12.54 24.06
N LYS A 348 -0.07 11.36 23.85
CA LYS A 348 0.65 10.64 24.90
C LYS A 348 1.79 11.48 25.46
N LYS A 349 2.57 12.15 24.59
CA LYS A 349 3.66 13.04 25.04
C LYS A 349 3.13 14.21 25.87
N TYR A 350 2.07 14.88 25.42
CA TYR A 350 1.48 16.01 26.15
C TYR A 350 0.85 15.62 27.49
N ARG A 351 0.43 14.36 27.69
CA ARG A 351 -0.07 13.87 28.99
C ARG A 351 1.05 13.48 29.96
N SER A 352 2.26 13.26 29.46
CA SER A 352 3.42 12.86 30.27
C SER A 352 4.29 14.05 30.69
N CYS A 353 4.05 15.23 30.14
CA CYS A 353 4.52 16.52 30.66
C CYS A 353 3.48 17.08 31.64
#